data_AF-A0A954F0L9-F1
#
_entry.id   AF-A0A954F0L9-F1
#
_cell.length_a   1.000
_cell.length_b   1.000
_cell.length_c   1.000
_cell.angle_alpha   90.00
_cell.angle_beta   90.00
_cell.angle_gamma   90.00
#
_symmetry.space_group_name_H-M   'P 1'
#
loop_
_entity.id
_entity.type
_entity.pdbx_description
1 polymer ?
#
loop_
_entity_poly.entity_id
_entity_poly.type
_entity_poly.pdbx_seq_one_letter_code
_entity_poly.pdbx_strand_id
1 'polypeptide(L)'
;MQETLPDPIYLVGILVFLSLAPFLAIMVTSFVKLVVVLSLIRNALGIQQIPPNMVINGLAIILTMYIMNPVAQETFTLLEEQRIDIKSVDSIRTAFDIGKEPLKRFLLKHSSEEERIFFYNAAEEMWPEEQSANLANDDLMILVPAFTVGELKSAFQIGFLIYLPFIAIDIIVSNILLSMGMMMVSPIVFSLP
;
A
#
# COMPACT_ATOMS: atom_id res chain seq x y z
N MET A 1 -45.90 2.21 13.68
CA MET A 1 -44.48 1.91 13.40
C MET A 1 -44.24 2.22 11.94
N GLN A 2 -43.81 3.44 11.63
CA GLN A 2 -43.21 3.72 10.33
C GLN A 2 -41.74 3.33 10.49
N GLU A 3 -41.35 2.18 9.95
CA GLU A 3 -39.95 1.92 9.64
C GLU A 3 -39.54 3.01 8.65
N THR A 4 -38.88 4.05 9.16
CA THR A 4 -38.18 5.02 8.33
C THR A 4 -37.04 4.26 7.67
N LEU A 5 -37.31 3.67 6.50
CA LEU A 5 -36.28 3.15 5.62
C LEU A 5 -35.18 4.22 5.50
N PRO A 6 -33.89 3.86 5.62
CA PRO A 6 -32.81 4.81 5.42
C PRO A 6 -33.01 5.50 4.07
N ASP A 7 -32.83 6.82 4.02
CA ASP A 7 -32.98 7.59 2.78
C ASP A 7 -32.21 6.86 1.66
N PRO A 8 -32.84 6.55 0.50
CA PRO A 8 -32.19 5.84 -0.60
C PRO A 8 -30.81 6.42 -0.96
N ILE A 9 -30.59 7.73 -0.74
CA ILE A 9 -29.30 8.39 -0.94
C ILE A 9 -28.22 7.84 0.01
N TYR A 10 -28.52 7.60 1.28
CA TYR A 10 -27.57 7.02 2.23
C TYR A 10 -27.22 5.57 1.88
N LEU A 11 -28.21 4.78 1.44
CA LEU A 11 -27.96 3.40 1.01
C LEU A 11 -27.04 3.35 -0.21
N VAL A 12 -27.27 4.22 -1.19
CA VAL A 12 -26.37 4.37 -2.36
C VAL A 12 -24.97 4.78 -1.91
N GLY A 13 -24.85 5.74 -0.99
CA GLY A 13 -23.56 6.17 -0.45
C GLY A 13 -22.77 5.06 0.23
N ILE A 14 -23.43 4.24 1.07
CA ILE A 14 -22.81 3.09 1.73
C ILE A 14 -22.33 2.06 0.69
N LEU A 15 -23.12 1.81 -0.35
CA LEU A 15 -22.78 0.84 -1.39
C LEU A 15 -21.57 1.30 -2.23
N VAL A 16 -21.47 2.59 -2.52
CA VAL A 16 -20.28 3.19 -3.17
C VAL A 16 -19.06 3.09 -2.26
N PHE A 17 -19.19 3.37 -0.97
CA PHE A 17 -18.08 3.22 -0.04
C PHE A 17 -17.62 1.76 0.07
N LEU A 18 -18.56 0.82 0.17
CA LEU A 18 -18.26 -0.61 0.29
C LEU A 18 -17.57 -1.16 -0.98
N SER A 19 -17.88 -0.61 -2.16
CA SER A 19 -17.21 -1.02 -3.41
C SER A 19 -15.78 -0.48 -3.52
N LEU A 20 -15.49 0.68 -2.94
CA LEU A 20 -14.15 1.29 -2.90
C LEU A 20 -13.30 0.80 -1.72
N ALA A 21 -13.92 0.31 -0.65
CA ALA A 21 -13.23 -0.12 0.57
C ALA A 21 -12.08 -1.12 0.33
N PRO A 22 -12.20 -2.15 -0.53
CA PRO A 22 -11.10 -3.08 -0.80
C PRO A 22 -9.87 -2.39 -1.42
N PHE A 23 -10.10 -1.43 -2.30
CA PHE A 23 -9.03 -0.67 -2.94
C PHE A 23 -8.32 0.23 -1.94
N LEU A 24 -9.09 0.94 -1.10
CA LEU A 24 -8.53 1.77 -0.03
C LEU A 24 -7.74 0.92 0.97
N ALA A 25 -8.26 -0.25 1.36
CA ALA A 25 -7.59 -1.18 2.25
C ALA A 25 -6.22 -1.62 1.70
N ILE A 26 -6.13 -1.87 0.40
CA ILE A 26 -4.88 -2.20 -0.27
C ILE A 26 -3.87 -1.04 -0.19
N MET A 27 -4.33 0.21 -0.36
CA MET A 27 -3.47 1.41 -0.41
C MET A 27 -2.94 1.83 0.97
N VAL A 28 -3.74 1.65 2.03
CA VAL A 28 -3.40 2.05 3.41
C VAL A 28 -2.71 0.94 4.22
N THR A 29 -2.31 -0.15 3.57
CA THR A 29 -1.67 -1.30 4.22
C THR A 29 -0.32 -1.61 3.59
N SER A 30 0.37 -2.62 4.12
CA SER A 30 1.66 -3.09 3.60
C SER A 30 1.60 -3.75 2.21
N PHE A 31 0.40 -3.93 1.63
CA PHE A 31 0.22 -4.64 0.36
C PHE A 31 1.04 -4.04 -0.78
N VAL A 32 1.02 -2.70 -0.92
CA VAL A 32 1.69 -2.00 -2.02
C VAL A 32 3.20 -2.32 -2.05
N LYS A 33 3.88 -2.25 -0.90
CA LYS A 33 5.31 -2.57 -0.82
C LYS A 33 5.57 -4.02 -1.20
N LEU A 34 4.78 -4.95 -0.67
CA LEU A 34 4.96 -6.38 -0.90
C LEU A 34 4.76 -6.76 -2.36
N VAL A 35 3.65 -6.34 -2.97
CA VAL A 35 3.35 -6.69 -4.36
C VAL A 35 4.39 -6.13 -5.33
N VAL A 36 4.89 -4.92 -5.07
CA VAL A 36 5.93 -4.29 -5.90
C VAL A 36 7.26 -5.02 -5.74
N VAL A 37 7.73 -5.28 -4.52
CA VAL A 37 8.98 -6.02 -4.28
C VAL A 37 8.92 -7.41 -4.92
N LEU A 38 7.85 -8.17 -4.70
CA LEU A 38 7.68 -9.50 -5.28
C LEU A 38 7.65 -9.47 -6.82
N SER A 39 7.00 -8.46 -7.40
CA SER A 39 6.96 -8.28 -8.86
C SER A 39 8.32 -7.91 -9.43
N LEU A 40 9.07 -7.05 -8.73
CA LEU A 40 10.43 -6.70 -9.11
C LEU A 40 11.34 -7.92 -9.06
N ILE A 41 11.29 -8.72 -8.00
CA ILE A 41 12.04 -9.98 -7.88
C ILE A 41 11.77 -10.90 -9.07
N ARG A 42 10.50 -11.11 -9.45
CA ARG A 42 10.16 -11.92 -10.62
C ARG A 42 10.83 -11.40 -11.89
N ASN A 43 10.75 -10.10 -12.11
CA ASN A 43 11.35 -9.49 -13.29
C ASN A 43 12.89 -9.57 -13.26
N ALA A 44 13.51 -9.51 -12.07
CA ALA A 44 14.95 -9.63 -11.88
C ALA A 44 15.47 -11.00 -12.31
N LEU A 45 14.67 -12.05 -12.07
CA LEU A 45 14.96 -13.43 -12.47
C LEU A 45 14.83 -13.65 -13.99
N GLY A 46 14.50 -12.65 -14.80
CA GLY A 46 14.40 -12.76 -16.27
C GLY A 46 13.32 -13.72 -16.79
N ILE A 47 12.51 -14.31 -15.91
CA ILE A 47 11.42 -15.25 -16.24
C ILE A 47 10.10 -14.49 -16.40
N GLN A 48 9.56 -14.49 -17.62
CA GLN A 48 8.45 -13.58 -17.96
C GLN A 48 7.05 -14.02 -17.46
N GLN A 49 6.87 -15.20 -16.85
CA GLN A 49 5.52 -15.68 -16.46
C GLN A 49 5.46 -16.51 -15.18
N ILE A 50 6.60 -16.82 -14.56
CA ILE A 50 6.68 -17.65 -13.35
C ILE A 50 7.32 -16.80 -12.26
N PRO A 51 6.71 -16.64 -11.07
CA PRO A 51 5.34 -17.02 -10.72
C PRO A 51 4.27 -16.13 -11.42
N PRO A 52 3.06 -16.67 -11.67
CA PRO A 52 1.95 -15.89 -12.21
C PRO A 52 1.56 -14.71 -11.30
N ASN A 53 1.03 -13.62 -11.87
CA ASN A 53 0.55 -12.45 -11.10
C ASN A 53 -0.45 -12.84 -9.99
N MET A 54 -1.29 -13.84 -10.24
CA MET A 54 -2.25 -14.34 -9.26
C MET A 54 -1.57 -14.90 -8.00
N VAL A 55 -0.44 -15.59 -8.17
CA VAL A 55 0.34 -16.14 -7.04
C VAL A 55 1.01 -15.01 -6.28
N ILE A 56 1.62 -14.04 -6.97
CA ILE A 56 2.25 -12.87 -6.35
C ILE A 56 1.24 -12.06 -5.54
N ASN A 57 0.08 -11.77 -6.12
CA ASN A 57 -0.99 -11.04 -5.44
C ASN A 57 -1.53 -11.83 -4.24
N GLY A 58 -1.71 -13.14 -4.38
CA GLY A 58 -2.14 -14.01 -3.28
C GLY A 58 -1.14 -14.01 -2.11
N LEU A 59 0.16 -14.15 -2.40
CA LEU A 59 1.22 -14.06 -1.39
C LEU A 59 1.24 -12.69 -0.71
N ALA A 60 1.14 -11.60 -1.49
CA ALA A 60 1.09 -10.25 -0.95
C ALA A 60 -0.10 -10.06 0.00
N ILE A 61 -1.31 -10.51 -0.37
CA ILE A 61 -2.50 -10.44 0.48
C ILE A 61 -2.32 -11.21 1.80
N ILE A 62 -1.81 -12.44 1.75
CA ILE A 62 -1.61 -13.28 2.95
C ILE A 62 -0.60 -12.62 3.89
N LEU A 63 0.52 -12.14 3.34
CA LEU A 63 1.55 -11.45 4.12
C LEU A 63 1.04 -10.11 4.69
N THR A 64 0.23 -9.37 3.94
CA THR A 64 -0.43 -8.15 4.44
C THR A 64 -1.35 -8.48 5.60
N MET A 65 -2.21 -9.49 5.50
CA MET A 65 -3.07 -9.90 6.62
C MET A 65 -2.26 -10.27 7.86
N TYR A 66 -1.14 -11.00 7.68
CA TYR A 66 -0.26 -11.36 8.77
C TYR A 66 0.38 -10.12 9.44
N ILE A 67 0.88 -9.18 8.65
CA ILE A 67 1.52 -7.94 9.14
C ILE A 67 0.51 -6.99 9.78
N MET A 68 -0.71 -6.91 9.23
CA MET A 68 -1.76 -5.99 9.70
C MET A 68 -2.59 -6.56 10.86
N ASN A 69 -2.41 -7.83 11.24
CA ASN A 69 -3.10 -8.47 12.36
C ASN A 69 -3.11 -7.63 13.66
N PRO A 70 -2.00 -7.06 14.16
CA PRO A 70 -2.03 -6.23 15.38
C PRO A 70 -2.91 -4.98 15.24
N VAL A 71 -2.90 -4.33 14.07
CA VAL A 71 -3.74 -3.14 13.81
C VAL A 71 -5.21 -3.52 13.82
N ALA A 72 -5.55 -4.64 13.19
CA ALA A 72 -6.92 -5.16 13.18
C ALA A 72 -7.39 -5.50 14.61
N GLN A 73 -6.57 -6.23 15.38
CA GLN A 73 -6.90 -6.60 16.75
C GLN A 73 -7.12 -5.38 17.66
N GLU A 74 -6.22 -4.40 17.60
CA GLU A 74 -6.34 -3.17 18.36
C GLU A 74 -7.61 -2.39 17.98
N THR A 75 -7.94 -2.34 16.69
CA THR A 75 -9.17 -1.72 16.19
C THR A 75 -10.41 -2.45 16.74
N PHE A 76 -10.43 -3.78 16.72
CA PHE A 76 -11.54 -4.56 17.27
C PHE A 76 -11.72 -4.34 18.77
N THR A 77 -10.63 -4.35 19.55
CA THR A 77 -10.69 -4.11 20.99
C THR A 77 -11.25 -2.72 21.32
N LEU A 78 -10.79 -1.67 20.65
CA LEU A 78 -11.29 -0.30 20.88
C LEU A 78 -12.79 -0.18 20.56
N LEU A 79 -13.25 -0.80 19.48
CA LEU A 79 -14.66 -0.77 19.11
C LEU A 79 -15.55 -1.55 20.08
N GLU A 80 -15.06 -2.68 20.60
CA GLU A 80 -15.78 -3.50 21.57
C GLU A 80 -15.92 -2.81 22.94
N GLU A 81 -14.84 -2.19 23.43
CA GLU A 81 -14.83 -1.45 24.69
C GLU A 81 -15.86 -0.32 24.71
N GLN A 82 -16.04 0.34 23.56
CA GLN A 82 -16.91 1.51 23.43
C GLN A 82 -18.39 1.15 23.18
N ARG A 83 -18.71 -0.15 23.08
CA ARG A 83 -20.07 -0.71 22.91
C ARG A 83 -20.92 0.02 21.88
N ILE A 84 -20.33 0.31 20.72
CA ILE A 84 -20.98 1.11 19.69
C ILE A 84 -22.13 0.30 19.07
N ASP A 85 -23.36 0.67 19.40
CA ASP A 85 -24.55 0.09 18.78
C ASP A 85 -24.69 0.67 17.37
N ILE A 86 -24.47 -0.16 16.34
CA ILE A 86 -24.50 0.22 14.91
C ILE A 86 -25.95 0.35 14.42
N LYS A 87 -26.74 1.18 15.12
CA LYS A 87 -28.15 1.45 14.81
C LYS A 87 -28.39 2.87 14.30
N SER A 88 -27.41 3.76 14.43
CA SER A 88 -27.52 5.15 13.98
C SER A 88 -26.32 5.57 13.14
N VAL A 89 -26.53 6.57 12.28
CA VAL A 89 -25.46 7.15 11.44
C VAL A 89 -24.39 7.80 12.31
N ASP A 90 -24.76 8.42 13.43
CA ASP A 90 -23.81 9.03 14.37
C ASP A 90 -22.95 7.98 15.08
N SER A 91 -23.53 6.80 15.39
CA SER A 91 -22.77 5.65 15.90
C SER A 91 -21.71 5.20 14.90
N ILE A 92 -22.02 5.16 13.59
CA ILE A 92 -21.08 4.75 12.53
C ILE A 92 -19.93 5.76 12.41
N ARG A 93 -20.23 7.06 12.46
CA ARG A 93 -19.19 8.11 12.44
C ARG A 93 -18.26 7.98 13.63
N THR A 94 -18.82 7.81 14.82
CA THR A 94 -18.06 7.61 16.05
C THR A 94 -17.16 6.36 15.96
N ALA A 95 -17.70 5.24 15.46
CA ALA A 95 -16.93 4.03 15.22
C ALA A 95 -15.77 4.24 14.24
N PHE A 96 -15.99 5.01 13.18
CA PHE A 96 -14.92 5.35 12.24
C PHE A 96 -13.84 6.22 12.89
N ASP A 97 -14.24 7.23 13.67
CA ASP A 97 -13.30 8.14 14.33
C ASP A 97 -12.43 7.45 15.39
N ILE A 98 -12.96 6.44 16.07
CA ILE A 98 -12.19 5.61 17.02
C ILE A 98 -11.36 4.56 16.27
N GLY A 99 -11.99 3.87 15.32
CA GLY A 99 -11.38 2.74 14.61
C GLY A 99 -10.24 3.13 13.68
N LYS A 100 -10.15 4.41 13.28
CA LYS A 100 -9.04 4.90 12.46
C LYS A 100 -7.75 5.10 13.24
N GLU A 101 -7.79 5.20 14.57
CA GLU A 101 -6.61 5.55 15.39
C GLU A 101 -5.46 4.53 15.30
N PRO A 102 -5.69 3.20 15.40
CA PRO A 102 -4.63 2.21 15.18
C PRO A 102 -4.02 2.29 13.79
N LEU A 103 -4.86 2.51 12.77
CA LEU A 103 -4.40 2.68 11.39
C LEU A 103 -3.57 3.95 11.24
N LYS A 104 -4.00 5.07 11.81
CA LYS A 104 -3.25 6.34 11.83
C LYS A 104 -1.87 6.15 12.47
N ARG A 105 -1.79 5.45 13.61
CA ARG A 105 -0.50 5.10 14.25
C ARG A 105 0.39 4.24 13.35
N PHE A 106 -0.18 3.23 12.68
CA PHE A 106 0.55 2.40 11.74
C PHE A 106 1.13 3.24 10.59
N LEU A 107 0.31 4.08 9.96
CA LEU A 107 0.74 4.94 8.86
C LEU A 107 1.81 5.95 9.30
N LEU A 108 1.66 6.57 10.48
CA LEU A 108 2.67 7.49 11.04
C LEU A 108 4.02 6.83 11.25
N LYS A 109 4.02 5.59 11.73
CA LYS A 109 5.24 4.80 11.98
C LYS A 109 5.97 4.45 10.68
N HIS A 110 5.25 4.30 9.58
CA HIS A 110 5.80 3.82 8.30
C HIS A 110 5.91 4.90 7.21
N SER A 111 5.40 6.10 7.47
CA SER A 111 5.59 7.27 6.62
C SER A 111 6.76 8.11 7.16
N SER A 112 7.70 8.53 6.29
CA SER A 112 8.77 9.42 6.74
C SER A 112 8.26 10.85 6.94
N GLU A 113 8.95 11.58 7.80
CA GLU A 113 8.64 12.99 8.05
C GLU A 113 8.79 13.86 6.80
N GLU A 114 9.80 13.58 5.96
CA GLU A 114 10.03 14.28 4.69
C GLU A 114 8.81 14.16 3.76
N GLU A 115 8.30 12.93 3.56
CA GLU A 115 7.15 12.72 2.69
C GLU A 115 5.87 13.36 3.27
N ARG A 116 5.67 13.33 4.59
CA ARG A 116 4.52 14.01 5.21
C ARG A 116 4.59 15.53 5.04
N ILE A 117 5.75 16.14 5.26
CA ILE A 117 5.94 17.59 5.08
C ILE A 117 5.70 17.98 3.62
N PHE A 118 6.19 17.17 2.67
CA PHE A 118 5.94 17.41 1.25
C PHE A 118 4.44 17.49 0.93
N PHE A 119 3.65 16.49 1.37
CA PHE A 119 2.22 16.47 1.10
C PHE A 119 1.45 17.54 1.90
N TYR A 120 1.88 17.86 3.11
CA TYR A 120 1.32 18.96 3.90
C TYR A 120 1.49 20.30 3.18
N ASN A 121 2.72 20.62 2.76
CA ASN A 121 2.99 21.87 2.03
C ASN A 121 2.24 21.93 0.69
N ALA A 122 2.15 20.80 -0.03
CA ALA A 122 1.40 20.73 -1.26
C ALA A 122 -0.11 20.98 -1.04
N ALA A 123 -0.67 20.47 0.06
CA ALA A 123 -2.06 20.73 0.42
C ALA A 123 -2.27 22.19 0.81
N GLU A 124 -1.36 22.80 1.58
CA GLU A 124 -1.41 24.21 1.97
C GLU A 124 -1.39 25.14 0.75
N GLU A 125 -0.61 24.80 -0.29
CA GLU A 125 -0.52 25.59 -1.53
C GLU A 125 -1.73 25.38 -2.46
N MET A 126 -2.27 24.17 -2.54
CA MET A 126 -3.29 23.80 -3.54
C MET A 126 -4.73 23.94 -3.04
N TRP A 127 -4.97 23.91 -1.73
CA TRP A 127 -6.32 23.88 -1.16
C TRP A 127 -6.81 25.28 -0.77
N PRO A 128 -8.13 25.51 -0.74
CA PRO A 128 -8.68 26.76 -0.22
C PRO A 128 -8.24 27.00 1.24
N GLU A 129 -7.97 28.26 1.61
CA GLU A 129 -7.47 28.64 2.95
C GLU A 129 -8.33 28.09 4.10
N GLU A 130 -9.65 28.01 3.91
CA GLU A 130 -10.58 27.47 4.92
C GLU A 130 -10.36 25.96 5.20
N GLN A 131 -9.89 25.22 4.20
CA GLN A 131 -9.62 23.78 4.30
C GLN A 131 -8.19 23.50 4.79
N SER A 132 -7.22 24.35 4.45
CA SER A 132 -5.84 24.22 4.92
C SER A 132 -5.66 24.69 6.37
N ALA A 133 -6.48 25.63 6.86
CA ALA A 133 -6.35 26.18 8.23
C ALA A 133 -6.55 25.15 9.36
N ASN A 134 -7.29 24.07 9.12
CA ASN A 134 -7.53 23.00 10.10
C ASN A 134 -6.73 21.73 9.81
N LEU A 135 -5.84 21.77 8.82
CA LEU A 135 -5.10 20.61 8.36
C LEU A 135 -3.92 20.34 9.29
N ALA A 136 -3.83 19.13 9.80
CA ALA A 136 -2.67 18.65 10.54
C ALA A 136 -1.79 17.76 9.64
N ASN A 137 -0.50 17.71 9.93
CA ASN A 137 0.44 16.84 9.21
C ASN A 137 0.22 15.34 9.47
N ASP A 138 -0.63 14.99 10.45
CA ASP A 138 -1.02 13.64 10.82
C ASP A 138 -2.44 13.28 10.37
N ASP A 139 -3.11 14.17 9.62
CA ASP A 139 -4.42 13.88 9.04
C ASP A 139 -4.33 12.82 7.97
N LEU A 140 -5.33 11.94 7.91
CA LEU A 140 -5.37 10.83 6.95
C LEU A 140 -5.26 11.29 5.50
N MET A 141 -5.76 12.50 5.17
CA MET A 141 -5.66 13.05 3.81
C MET A 141 -4.21 13.34 3.38
N ILE A 142 -3.32 13.62 4.33
CA ILE A 142 -1.88 13.84 4.09
C ILE A 142 -1.11 12.54 4.29
N LEU A 143 -1.47 11.82 5.34
CA LEU A 143 -0.76 10.64 5.78
C LEU A 143 -0.89 9.47 4.82
N VAL A 144 -2.07 9.24 4.23
CA VAL A 144 -2.29 8.17 3.25
C VAL A 144 -1.40 8.34 2.00
N PRO A 145 -1.42 9.47 1.27
CA PRO A 145 -0.56 9.63 0.10
C PRO A 145 0.93 9.64 0.47
N ALA A 146 1.31 10.28 1.58
CA ALA A 146 2.70 10.26 2.07
C ALA A 146 3.19 8.83 2.37
N PHE A 147 2.38 8.03 3.05
CA PHE A 147 2.67 6.62 3.30
C PHE A 147 2.79 5.83 2.01
N THR A 148 1.82 5.92 1.10
CA THR A 148 1.84 5.13 -0.14
C THR A 148 3.09 5.44 -0.98
N VAL A 149 3.46 6.72 -1.12
CA VAL A 149 4.67 7.11 -1.84
C VAL A 149 5.94 6.62 -1.13
N GLY A 150 6.01 6.74 0.20
CA GLY A 150 7.13 6.23 1.00
C GLY A 150 7.29 4.70 0.89
N GLU A 151 6.20 3.96 0.93
CA GLU A 151 6.19 2.50 0.73
C GLU A 151 6.66 2.12 -0.68
N LEU A 152 6.22 2.85 -1.70
CA LEU A 152 6.62 2.64 -3.08
C LEU A 152 8.10 2.94 -3.30
N LYS A 153 8.60 4.08 -2.79
CA LYS A 153 10.02 4.44 -2.80
C LYS A 153 10.87 3.35 -2.14
N SER A 154 10.45 2.89 -0.97
CA SER A 154 11.13 1.80 -0.25
C SER A 154 11.11 0.49 -1.04
N ALA A 155 9.98 0.14 -1.67
CA ALA A 155 9.84 -1.06 -2.50
C ALA A 155 10.77 -1.03 -3.70
N PHE A 156 10.89 0.11 -4.39
CA PHE A 156 11.83 0.29 -5.49
C PHE A 156 13.28 0.23 -5.04
N GLN A 157 13.63 0.80 -3.88
CA GLN A 157 14.98 0.69 -3.32
C GLN A 157 15.34 -0.77 -3.02
N ILE A 158 14.44 -1.52 -2.39
CA ILE A 158 14.62 -2.96 -2.14
C ILE A 158 14.77 -3.70 -3.47
N GLY A 159 13.88 -3.45 -4.42
CA GLY A 159 13.93 -4.08 -5.74
C GLY A 159 15.24 -3.79 -6.46
N PHE A 160 15.71 -2.54 -6.46
CA PHE A 160 16.99 -2.16 -7.06
C PHE A 160 18.17 -2.91 -6.44
N LEU A 161 18.22 -2.99 -5.10
CA LEU A 161 19.27 -3.74 -4.40
C LEU A 161 19.25 -5.22 -4.75
N ILE A 162 18.06 -5.81 -4.93
CA ILE A 162 17.92 -7.20 -5.38
C ILE A 162 18.36 -7.38 -6.83
N TYR A 163 18.18 -6.38 -7.71
CA TYR A 163 18.61 -6.45 -9.11
C TYR A 163 20.13 -6.42 -9.30
N LEU A 164 20.86 -5.70 -8.44
CA LEU A 164 22.30 -5.51 -8.55
C LEU A 164 23.10 -6.82 -8.77
N PRO A 165 22.92 -7.90 -7.99
CA PRO A 165 23.65 -9.15 -8.21
C PRO A 165 23.34 -9.78 -9.58
N PHE A 166 22.08 -9.77 -10.04
CA PHE A 166 21.72 -10.34 -11.34
C PHE A 166 22.35 -9.57 -12.49
N ILE A 167 22.31 -8.23 -12.42
CA ILE A 167 22.98 -7.37 -13.40
C ILE A 167 24.49 -7.63 -13.43
N ALA A 168 25.11 -7.81 -12.26
CA ALA A 168 26.54 -8.12 -12.20
C ALA A 168 26.87 -9.45 -12.89
N ILE A 169 26.06 -10.50 -12.66
CA ILE A 169 26.21 -11.80 -13.32
C ILE A 169 26.05 -11.66 -14.83
N ASP A 170 25.00 -10.96 -15.29
CA ASP A 170 24.74 -10.72 -16.72
C ASP A 170 25.92 -10.04 -17.41
N ILE A 171 26.49 -9.00 -16.80
CA ILE A 171 27.66 -8.27 -17.34
C ILE A 171 28.89 -9.18 -17.39
N ILE A 172 29.14 -9.98 -16.35
CA ILE A 172 30.28 -10.90 -16.29
C ILE A 172 30.17 -11.98 -17.38
N VAL A 173 29.01 -12.63 -17.49
CA VAL A 173 28.76 -13.67 -18.49
C VAL A 173 28.86 -13.11 -19.90
N SER A 174 28.30 -11.92 -20.15
CA SER A 174 28.40 -11.23 -21.44
C SER A 174 29.85 -10.99 -21.85
N ASN A 175 30.68 -10.50 -20.93
CA ASN A 175 32.10 -10.27 -21.21
C ASN A 175 32.86 -11.57 -21.51
N ILE A 176 32.54 -12.67 -20.82
CA ILE A 176 33.12 -13.98 -21.10
C ILE A 176 32.72 -14.45 -22.51
N LEU A 177 31.43 -14.42 -22.86
CA LEU A 177 30.96 -14.82 -24.19
C LEU A 177 31.57 -13.98 -25.32
N LEU A 178 31.67 -12.65 -25.12
CA LEU A 178 32.31 -11.74 -26.06
C LEU A 178 33.80 -12.07 -26.24
N SER A 179 34.52 -12.38 -25.16
CA SER A 179 35.93 -12.76 -25.24
C SER A 179 36.16 -14.10 -25.96
N MET A 180 35.17 -15.00 -25.95
CA MET A 180 35.18 -16.24 -26.72
C MET A 180 34.76 -16.07 -28.20
N GLY A 181 34.40 -14.85 -28.61
CA GLY A 181 33.93 -14.56 -29.97
C GLY A 181 32.47 -15.00 -30.23
N MET A 182 31.72 -15.39 -29.20
CA MET A 182 30.33 -15.82 -29.32
C MET A 182 29.35 -14.63 -29.29
N MET A 183 29.48 -13.72 -30.24
CA MET A 183 28.67 -12.49 -30.30
C MET A 183 27.17 -12.73 -30.53
N MET A 184 26.78 -13.91 -31.03
CA MET A 184 25.39 -14.21 -31.43
C MET A 184 24.57 -14.94 -30.36
N VAL A 185 25.18 -15.35 -29.24
CA VAL A 185 24.45 -16.06 -28.17
C VAL A 185 23.99 -15.06 -27.12
N SER A 186 22.70 -15.07 -26.79
CA SER A 186 22.15 -14.21 -25.74
C SER A 186 22.75 -14.58 -24.38
N PRO A 187 23.41 -13.63 -23.68
CA PRO A 187 24.00 -13.88 -22.37
C PRO A 187 22.99 -14.36 -21.32
N ILE A 188 21.73 -13.95 -21.46
CA ILE A 188 20.63 -14.28 -20.55
C ILE A 188 20.43 -15.81 -20.42
N VAL A 189 20.71 -16.58 -21.47
CA VAL A 189 20.54 -18.05 -21.44
C VAL A 189 21.51 -18.72 -20.46
N PHE A 190 22.67 -18.11 -20.23
CA PHE A 190 23.70 -18.63 -19.33
C PHE A 190 23.67 -18.03 -17.94
N SER A 191 23.04 -16.86 -17.76
CA SER A 191 22.94 -16.18 -16.45
C SER A 191 21.66 -16.51 -15.68
N LEU A 192 20.64 -17.05 -16.34
CA LEU A 192 19.37 -17.46 -15.74
C LEU A 192 19.45 -18.68 -14.80
N PRO A 193 20.05 -19.83 -15.19
CA PRO A 193 20.22 -20.99 -14.30
C PRO A 193 21.34 -20.77 -13.28
#